data_AF-A0A523YBQ7-F1
#
_entry.id   AF-A0A523YBQ7-F1
#
_cell.length_a   1.000
_cell.length_b   1.000
_cell.length_c   1.000
_cell.angle_alpha   90.00
_cell.angle_beta   90.00
_cell.angle_gamma   90.00
#
_symmetry.space_group_name_H-M   'P 1'
#
loop_
_entity.id
_entity.type
_entity.pdbx_description
1 polymer ?
#
loop_
_entity_poly.entity_id
_entity_poly.type
_entity_poly.pdbx_seq_one_letter_code
_entity_poly.pdbx_strand_id
1 'polypeptide(L)'
;MLKKVIAGFLVLATSTVFGMSLNQLNSVSKTELMEINGIGEAKAAAIMKARKFNSFDDVLKVKGVGEKLVSNIKNDVKSQSKSKKSTKS
;
A
#
# COMPACT_ATOMS: atom_id res chain seq x y z
N MET A 1 -11.49 -46.56 21.21
CA MET A 1 -11.82 -45.76 20.01
C MET A 1 -12.13 -44.33 20.45
N LEU A 2 -11.10 -43.48 20.53
CA LEU A 2 -11.25 -42.07 20.90
C LEU A 2 -10.93 -41.23 19.66
N LYS A 3 -11.95 -40.55 19.16
CA LYS A 3 -12.00 -39.84 17.90
C LYS A 3 -11.02 -38.67 17.91
N LYS A 4 -10.01 -38.75 17.03
CA LYS A 4 -9.29 -37.67 16.34
C LYS A 4 -9.61 -36.25 16.85
N VAL A 5 -8.87 -35.78 17.86
CA VAL A 5 -8.77 -34.36 18.21
C VAL A 5 -7.29 -33.97 18.09
N ILE A 6 -6.89 -33.64 16.87
CA ILE A 6 -5.76 -32.77 16.57
C ILE A 6 -6.45 -31.60 15.86
N ALA A 7 -7.07 -30.64 16.56
CA ALA A 7 -6.40 -29.63 17.38
C ALA A 7 -5.13 -29.11 16.69
N GLY A 8 -5.31 -28.60 15.48
CA GLY A 8 -4.27 -27.99 14.68
C GLY A 8 -4.85 -26.84 13.88
N PHE A 9 -5.40 -25.85 14.58
CA PHE A 9 -5.26 -24.42 14.28
C PHE A 9 -5.11 -24.08 12.79
N LEU A 10 -6.07 -24.47 11.94
CA LEU A 10 -6.18 -23.95 10.58
C LEU A 10 -6.74 -22.54 10.70
N VAL A 11 -5.87 -21.63 11.14
CA VAL A 11 -6.03 -20.19 11.01
C VAL A 11 -6.22 -19.94 9.52
N LEU A 12 -7.48 -19.99 9.10
CA LEU A 12 -7.99 -19.23 7.97
C LEU A 12 -7.80 -17.76 8.36
N ALA A 13 -6.54 -17.32 8.33
CA ALA A 13 -6.20 -15.93 8.07
C ALA A 13 -6.72 -15.69 6.65
N THR A 14 -8.02 -15.43 6.55
CA THR A 14 -8.59 -14.67 5.45
C THR A 14 -7.85 -13.34 5.51
N SER A 15 -6.72 -13.30 4.81
CA SER A 15 -5.93 -12.12 4.53
C SER A 15 -6.92 -11.10 4.01
N THR A 16 -7.34 -10.21 4.91
CA THR A 16 -8.01 -9.01 4.53
C THR A 16 -6.99 -8.25 3.70
N VAL A 17 -7.11 -8.38 2.39
CA VAL A 17 -6.44 -7.54 1.41
C VAL A 17 -7.09 -6.17 1.56
N PHE A 18 -6.74 -5.48 2.64
CA PHE A 18 -6.92 -4.05 2.72
C PHE A 18 -5.96 -3.49 1.68
N GLY A 19 -6.46 -2.62 0.80
CA GLY A 19 -5.64 -2.01 -0.22
C GLY A 19 -5.55 -0.51 -0.02
N MET A 20 -4.46 0.10 -0.48
CA MET A 20 -4.34 1.56 -0.51
C MET A 20 -5.44 2.12 -1.41
N SER A 21 -6.25 3.00 -0.84
CA SER A 21 -7.28 3.70 -1.59
C SER A 21 -6.68 4.83 -2.44
N LEU A 22 -7.33 5.16 -3.56
CA LEU A 22 -6.85 6.20 -4.48
C LEU A 22 -6.64 7.56 -3.80
N ASN A 23 -7.49 7.90 -2.82
CA ASN A 23 -7.34 9.12 -2.03
C ASN A 23 -6.04 9.14 -1.22
N GLN A 24 -5.63 8.01 -0.63
CA GLN A 24 -4.35 7.90 0.06
C GLN A 24 -3.20 8.10 -0.91
N LEU A 25 -3.26 7.56 -2.13
CA LEU A 25 -2.22 7.76 -3.14
C LEU A 25 -2.08 9.23 -3.58
N ASN A 26 -3.17 9.99 -3.58
CA ASN A 26 -3.12 11.43 -3.90
C ASN A 26 -2.59 12.27 -2.72
N SER A 27 -2.65 11.78 -1.47
CA SER A 27 -2.25 12.52 -0.26
C SER A 27 -0.94 12.04 0.39
N VAL A 28 -0.47 10.83 0.06
CA VAL A 28 0.74 10.20 0.61
C VAL A 28 1.99 11.01 0.34
N SER A 29 2.90 11.06 1.33
CA SER A 29 4.17 11.79 1.23
C SER A 29 5.20 11.10 0.32
N LYS A 30 6.24 11.85 -0.10
CA LYS A 30 7.35 11.29 -0.91
C LYS A 30 8.01 10.10 -0.20
N THR A 31 8.20 10.22 1.11
CA THR A 31 8.86 9.22 1.96
C THR A 31 8.03 7.96 2.08
N GLU A 32 6.73 8.08 2.31
CA GLU A 32 5.81 6.92 2.35
C GLU A 32 5.73 6.22 0.99
N LEU A 33 5.72 6.97 -0.12
CA LEU A 33 5.83 6.36 -1.46
C LEU A 33 7.13 5.58 -1.61
N MET A 34 8.24 6.07 -1.09
CA MET A 34 9.54 5.38 -1.14
C MET A 34 9.62 4.15 -0.23
N GLU A 35 8.75 4.02 0.78
CA GLU A 35 8.65 2.79 1.58
C GLU A 35 8.07 1.63 0.79
N ILE A 36 7.35 1.91 -0.30
CA ILE A 36 6.76 0.90 -1.16
C ILE A 36 7.88 0.26 -1.97
N ASN A 37 8.01 -1.07 -1.84
CA ASN A 37 9.05 -1.82 -2.51
C ASN A 37 9.03 -1.57 -4.03
N GLY A 38 10.17 -1.11 -4.57
CA GLY A 38 10.34 -0.78 -5.97
C GLY A 38 10.05 0.68 -6.34
N ILE A 39 9.62 1.53 -5.40
CA ILE A 39 9.51 2.98 -5.58
C ILE A 39 10.74 3.65 -4.96
N GLY A 40 11.63 4.14 -5.81
CA GLY A 40 12.77 4.98 -5.40
C GLY A 40 12.44 6.46 -5.48
N GLU A 41 13.42 7.31 -5.16
CA GLU A 41 13.27 8.76 -5.13
C GLU A 41 12.74 9.35 -6.45
N ALA A 42 13.29 8.89 -7.58
CA ALA A 42 12.89 9.35 -8.91
C ALA A 42 11.42 9.01 -9.24
N LYS A 43 10.97 7.81 -8.84
CA LYS A 43 9.58 7.35 -9.06
C LYS A 43 8.62 8.05 -8.12
N ALA A 44 8.98 8.20 -6.84
CA ALA A 44 8.20 8.98 -5.88
C ALA A 44 8.03 10.42 -6.36
N ALA A 45 9.09 11.06 -6.85
CA ALA A 45 9.01 12.41 -7.43
C ALA A 45 8.11 12.47 -8.68
N ALA A 46 8.16 11.46 -9.55
CA ALA A 46 7.28 11.38 -10.72
C ALA A 46 5.81 11.23 -10.33
N ILE A 47 5.51 10.36 -9.35
CA ILE A 47 4.15 10.16 -8.81
C ILE A 47 3.64 11.46 -8.17
N MET A 48 4.48 12.15 -7.38
CA MET A 48 4.12 13.44 -6.79
C MET A 48 3.80 14.51 -7.84
N LYS A 49 4.58 14.57 -8.93
CA LYS A 49 4.34 15.51 -10.04
C LYS A 49 3.06 15.19 -10.81
N ALA A 50 2.70 13.91 -10.90
CA ALA A 50 1.52 13.43 -11.61
C ALA A 50 0.25 13.35 -10.75
N ARG A 51 0.30 13.78 -9.48
CA ARG A 51 -0.87 13.85 -8.58
C ARG A 51 -2.07 14.50 -9.28
N LYS A 52 -3.28 14.02 -8.94
CA LYS A 52 -4.55 14.07 -9.70
C LYS A 52 -4.87 12.75 -10.39
N PHE A 53 -4.62 11.65 -9.70
CA PHE A 53 -5.04 10.33 -10.16
C PHE A 53 -6.54 10.18 -9.92
N ASN A 54 -7.31 9.95 -10.98
CA ASN A 54 -8.74 9.59 -10.90
C ASN A 54 -8.91 8.08 -10.88
N SER A 55 -7.90 7.34 -11.32
CA SER A 55 -7.86 5.88 -11.32
C SER A 55 -6.43 5.38 -11.19
N PHE A 56 -6.29 4.10 -10.82
CA PHE A 56 -4.97 3.46 -10.76
C PHE A 56 -4.25 3.42 -12.11
N ASP A 57 -4.99 3.44 -13.22
CA ASP A 57 -4.42 3.52 -14.57
C ASP A 57 -3.70 4.85 -14.84
N ASP A 58 -4.09 5.93 -14.16
CA ASP A 58 -3.36 7.20 -14.28
C ASP A 58 -1.98 7.11 -13.63
N VAL A 59 -1.84 6.24 -12.63
CA VAL A 59 -0.57 5.96 -11.96
C VAL A 59 0.36 5.19 -12.88
N LEU A 60 -0.18 4.34 -13.77
CA LEU A 60 0.58 3.65 -14.82
C LEU A 60 1.12 4.58 -15.89
N LYS A 61 0.45 5.72 -16.14
CA LYS A 61 0.94 6.74 -17.08
C LYS A 61 2.14 7.52 -16.53
N VAL A 62 2.46 7.38 -15.24
CA VAL A 62 3.60 8.04 -14.62
C VAL A 62 4.90 7.41 -15.11
N LYS A 63 5.81 8.25 -15.60
CA LYS A 63 7.10 7.81 -16.10
C LYS A 63 7.87 6.99 -15.04
N GLY A 64 8.16 5.73 -15.37
CA GLY A 64 8.91 4.81 -14.50
C GLY A 64 8.05 4.04 -13.49
N VAL A 65 6.72 4.19 -13.54
CA VAL A 65 5.76 3.38 -12.78
C VAL A 65 5.16 2.33 -13.73
N GLY A 66 5.12 1.08 -13.27
CA GLY A 66 4.52 -0.03 -14.02
C GLY A 66 3.48 -0.75 -13.19
N GLU A 67 2.78 -1.71 -13.81
CA GLU A 67 1.70 -2.51 -13.19
C GLU A 67 2.12 -3.12 -11.86
N LYS A 68 3.36 -3.64 -11.77
CA LYS A 68 3.89 -4.22 -10.55
C LYS A 68 3.97 -3.22 -9.39
N LEU A 69 4.33 -1.96 -9.67
CA LEU A 69 4.36 -0.93 -8.64
C LEU A 69 2.96 -0.48 -8.27
N VAL A 70 2.04 -0.36 -9.23
CA VAL A 70 0.64 -0.07 -8.93
C VAL A 70 0.01 -1.17 -8.09
N SER A 71 0.35 -2.43 -8.35
CA SER A 71 -0.05 -3.56 -7.50
C SER A 71 0.58 -3.46 -6.11
N ASN A 72 1.86 -3.12 -5.99
CA ASN A 72 2.50 -2.89 -4.70
C ASN A 72 1.83 -1.74 -3.92
N ILE A 73 1.53 -0.63 -4.59
CA ILE A 73 0.79 0.51 -4.02
C ILE A 73 -0.59 0.04 -3.55
N LYS A 74 -1.34 -0.66 -4.41
CA LYS A 74 -2.66 -1.21 -4.06
C LYS A 74 -2.59 -2.15 -2.86
N ASN A 75 -1.53 -2.94 -2.71
CA ASN A 75 -1.37 -3.90 -1.62
C ASN A 75 -0.70 -3.30 -0.37
N ASP A 76 -0.20 -2.06 -0.44
CA ASP A 76 0.48 -1.41 0.67
C ASP A 76 -0.53 -0.70 1.59
N VAL A 77 -0.75 -1.27 2.78
CA VAL A 77 -1.70 -0.78 3.79
C VAL A 77 -1.03 0.17 4.78
N LYS A 78 0.13 0.75 4.46
CA LYS A 78 0.69 1.77 5.33
C LYS A 78 0.02 3.09 5.04
N SER A 79 -1.08 3.35 5.77
CA SER A 79 -1.38 4.65 6.40
C SER A 79 -2.88 4.90 6.51
N GLN A 80 -3.54 4.18 7.43
CA GLN A 80 -4.62 4.79 8.23
C GLN A 80 -4.57 4.40 9.73
N SER A 81 -3.48 3.81 10.23
CA SER A 81 -3.34 3.51 11.67
C SER A 81 -2.30 4.34 12.41
N LYS A 82 -1.60 5.30 11.77
CA LYS A 82 -0.55 6.07 12.46
C LYS A 82 -0.38 7.53 12.03
N SER A 83 -1.47 8.29 11.93
CA SER A 83 -1.42 9.77 12.10
C SER A 83 -2.03 10.23 13.43
N LYS A 84 -2.14 9.32 14.42
CA LYS A 84 -2.27 9.67 15.84
C LYS A 84 -1.09 9.14 16.64
N LYS A 85 0.14 9.58 16.34
CA LYS A 85 1.22 9.63 17.37
C LYS A 85 2.32 10.64 17.03
N SER A 86 2.30 11.72 17.81
CA SER A 86 3.43 12.48 18.36
C SER A 86 4.36 13.29 17.43
N THR A 87 4.10 14.58 17.36
CA THR A 87 5.11 15.61 17.69
C THR A 87 4.42 16.51 18.74
N LYS A 88 4.50 16.14 20.03
CA LYS A 88 5.37 16.77 21.03
C LYS A 88 5.33 18.30 20.97
N SER A 89 4.49 18.89 21.82
CA SER A 89 4.88 20.00 22.70
C SER A 89 4.07 19.92 23.98
#